data_AF-A0A9P9U0T6-F1
#
_entry.id   AF-A0A9P9U0T6-F1
#
_cell.length_a   1.000
_cell.length_b   1.000
_cell.length_c   1.000
_cell.angle_alpha   90.00
_cell.angle_beta   90.00
_cell.angle_gamma   90.00
#
_symmetry.space_group_name_H-M   'P 1'
#
loop_
_entity.id
_entity.type
_entity.pdbx_description
1 polymer ?
#
loop_
_entity_poly.entity_id
_entity_poly.type
_entity_poly.pdbx_seq_one_letter_code
_entity_poly.pdbx_strand_id
1 'polypeptide(L)'
;MFLPRYVASAIALLASSALAQVTTDCQPLNKTCPPDPALGMDYSWTFNSTPKAWAWETTVGTVDFDNDNGAAFTINKQGDSPTLRSKFYFFW
;
A
#
# COMPACT_ATOMS: atom_id res chain seq x y z
N MET A 1 15.11 -39.24 -11.75
CA MET A 1 13.70 -39.01 -11.37
C MET A 1 13.22 -37.81 -12.19
N PHE A 2 12.58 -38.07 -13.34
CA PHE A 2 12.14 -37.03 -14.27
C PHE A 2 10.76 -36.53 -13.82
N LEU A 3 10.66 -35.29 -13.35
CA LEU A 3 9.36 -34.67 -13.11
C LEU A 3 8.61 -34.60 -14.46
N PRO A 4 7.35 -35.07 -14.56
CA PRO A 4 6.57 -34.95 -15.78
C PRO A 4 6.34 -33.46 -16.08
N ARG A 5 6.61 -33.03 -17.34
CA ARG A 5 6.38 -31.65 -17.80
C ARG A 5 4.96 -31.12 -17.51
N TYR A 6 3.99 -32.01 -17.36
CA TYR A 6 2.60 -31.68 -17.04
C TYR A 6 2.38 -31.20 -15.60
N VAL A 7 3.21 -31.63 -14.64
CA VAL A 7 3.10 -31.21 -13.23
C VAL A 7 3.57 -29.77 -13.04
N ALA A 8 4.56 -29.33 -13.82
CA ALA A 8 5.07 -27.96 -13.77
C ALA A 8 4.02 -26.91 -14.19
N SER A 9 3.12 -27.25 -15.12
CA SER A 9 2.09 -26.33 -15.61
C SER A 9 1.02 -26.03 -14.57
N ALA A 10 0.64 -26.99 -13.72
CA ALA A 10 -0.40 -26.80 -12.71
C ALA A 10 0.02 -25.86 -11.57
N ILE A 11 1.31 -25.87 -11.19
CA ILE A 11 1.86 -25.01 -10.14
C ILE A 11 1.93 -23.54 -10.61
N ALA A 12 2.22 -23.32 -11.90
CA ALA A 12 2.27 -21.97 -12.47
C ALA A 12 0.91 -21.24 -12.44
N LEU A 13 -0.21 -21.96 -12.54
CA LEU A 13 -1.55 -21.37 -12.44
C LEU A 13 -1.93 -20.97 -11.01
N LEU A 14 -1.40 -21.66 -9.99
CA LEU A 14 -1.63 -21.36 -8.58
C LEU A 14 -0.82 -20.14 -8.08
N ALA A 15 0.24 -19.75 -8.80
CA ALA A 15 1.04 -18.57 -8.48
C ALA A 15 0.35 -17.24 -8.85
N SER A 16 -0.78 -17.29 -9.57
CA SER A 16 -1.46 -16.11 -10.12
C SER A 16 -2.39 -15.40 -9.14
N SER A 17 -2.61 -15.93 -7.93
CA SER A 17 -3.39 -15.26 -6.90
C SER A 17 -2.55 -14.16 -6.24
N ALA A 18 -2.51 -12.99 -6.88
CA ALA A 18 -2.17 -11.77 -6.18
C ALA A 18 -3.24 -11.56 -5.09
N LEU A 19 -2.92 -11.92 -3.86
CA LEU A 19 -3.66 -11.45 -2.69
C LEU A 19 -3.43 -9.94 -2.63
N ALA A 20 -4.29 -9.18 -3.32
CA ALA A 20 -4.41 -7.75 -3.09
C ALA A 20 -4.88 -7.59 -1.63
N GLN A 21 -3.92 -7.47 -0.72
CA GLN A 21 -4.19 -7.40 0.70
C GLN A 21 -4.72 -6.00 1.01
N VAL A 22 -6.03 -5.82 0.86
CA VAL A 22 -6.75 -4.68 1.39
C VAL A 22 -7.29 -5.06 2.77
N THR A 23 -6.51 -4.82 3.82
CA THR A 23 -7.01 -4.91 5.18
C THR A 23 -7.79 -3.66 5.53
N THR A 24 -8.88 -3.82 6.26
CA THR A 24 -9.56 -2.71 6.93
C THR A 24 -9.46 -2.91 8.43
N ASP A 25 -9.24 -1.83 9.17
CA ASP A 25 -9.30 -1.87 10.64
C ASP A 25 -10.72 -2.17 11.12
N CYS A 26 -11.72 -1.73 10.35
CA CYS A 26 -13.13 -1.98 10.62
C CYS A 26 -13.94 -2.15 9.33
N GLN A 27 -14.59 -3.30 9.16
CA GLN A 27 -15.42 -3.59 7.99
C GLN A 27 -16.89 -3.15 8.21
N PRO A 28 -17.36 -2.04 7.61
CA PRO A 28 -18.68 -1.48 7.87
C PRO A 28 -19.84 -2.36 7.38
N LEU A 29 -19.58 -3.29 6.43
CA LEU A 29 -20.58 -4.26 5.98
C LEU A 29 -20.97 -5.28 7.05
N ASN A 30 -20.12 -5.47 8.07
CA ASN A 30 -20.29 -6.51 9.09
C ASN A 30 -20.54 -5.94 10.49
N LYS A 31 -20.19 -4.67 10.75
CA LYS A 31 -20.30 -4.03 12.07
C LYS A 31 -20.33 -2.51 11.97
N THR A 32 -20.79 -1.84 13.03
CA THR A 32 -20.64 -0.39 13.17
C THR A 32 -19.19 -0.01 13.38
N CYS A 33 -18.69 0.92 12.57
CA CYS A 33 -17.33 1.43 12.61
C CYS A 33 -17.29 2.90 13.04
N PRO A 34 -16.20 3.36 13.68
CA PRO A 34 -15.98 4.79 13.85
C PRO A 34 -15.90 5.46 12.47
N PRO A 35 -16.32 6.73 12.33
CA PRO A 35 -16.18 7.46 11.09
C PRO A 35 -14.71 7.70 10.76
N ASP A 36 -14.36 7.50 9.49
CA ASP A 36 -13.01 7.78 9.00
C ASP A 36 -12.74 9.30 8.94
N PRO A 37 -11.51 9.77 9.22
CA PRO A 37 -11.19 11.19 9.12
C PRO A 37 -11.32 11.69 7.67
N ALA A 38 -12.04 12.80 7.47
CA ALA A 38 -12.24 13.39 6.15
C ALA A 38 -11.21 14.47 5.82
N LEU A 39 -10.85 14.61 4.55
CA LEU A 39 -10.14 15.79 4.06
C LEU A 39 -11.15 16.92 3.80
N GLY A 40 -11.24 17.88 4.72
CA GLY A 40 -12.18 19.00 4.64
C GLY A 40 -11.74 20.16 3.74
N MET A 41 -10.77 19.96 2.85
CA MET A 41 -10.16 21.02 2.04
C MET A 41 -9.66 20.49 0.69
N ASP A 42 -9.39 21.42 -0.23
CA ASP A 42 -8.58 21.13 -1.42
C ASP A 42 -7.09 21.28 -1.06
N TYR A 43 -6.27 20.35 -1.51
CA TYR A 43 -4.83 20.39 -1.31
C TYR A 43 -4.08 19.69 -2.44
N SER A 44 -2.93 20.25 -2.82
CA SER A 44 -1.95 19.61 -3.71
C SER A 44 -0.64 19.36 -2.96
N TRP A 45 -0.22 18.10 -2.88
CA TRP A 45 1.02 17.72 -2.21
C TRP A 45 2.17 17.57 -3.21
N THR A 46 3.27 18.28 -2.95
CA THR A 46 4.55 18.05 -3.62
C THR A 46 5.46 17.29 -2.66
N PHE A 47 5.86 16.07 -3.04
CA PHE A 47 6.66 15.18 -2.19
C PHE A 47 8.17 15.39 -2.31
N ASN A 48 8.62 16.64 -2.49
CA ASN A 48 10.04 16.99 -2.58
C ASN A 48 10.75 17.02 -1.21
N SER A 49 9.97 16.93 -0.14
CA SER A 49 10.38 16.90 1.25
C SER A 49 9.40 16.04 2.04
N THR A 50 9.75 15.68 3.27
CA THR A 50 8.88 14.88 4.12
C THR A 50 7.48 15.52 4.23
N PRO A 51 6.42 14.81 3.83
CA PRO A 51 5.08 15.36 3.82
C PRO A 51 4.58 15.63 5.25
N LYS A 52 3.59 16.51 5.36
CA LYS A 52 3.06 16.90 6.68
C LYS A 52 2.52 15.68 7.44
N ALA A 53 3.03 15.45 8.65
CA ALA A 53 2.68 14.31 9.50
C ALA A 53 1.20 14.24 9.93
N TRP A 54 0.45 15.33 9.79
CA TRP A 54 -1.00 15.32 10.03
C TRP A 54 -1.77 14.66 8.89
N ALA A 55 -1.23 14.70 7.67
CA ALA A 55 -1.88 14.24 6.45
C ALA A 55 -1.44 12.83 6.03
N TRP A 56 -0.18 12.48 6.31
CA TRP A 56 0.44 11.26 5.80
C TRP A 56 1.13 10.47 6.90
N GLU A 57 1.20 9.16 6.71
CA GLU A 57 1.95 8.22 7.53
C GLU A 57 2.59 7.13 6.68
N THR A 58 3.74 6.64 7.13
CA THR A 58 4.37 5.44 6.57
C THR A 58 3.94 4.25 7.41
N THR A 59 3.24 3.29 6.80
CA THR A 59 2.70 2.11 7.51
C THR A 59 3.62 0.90 7.42
N VAL A 60 4.45 0.83 6.38
CA VAL A 60 5.40 -0.26 6.14
C VAL A 60 6.66 0.34 5.51
N GLY A 61 7.83 -0.15 5.94
CA GLY A 61 9.12 0.28 5.39
C GLY A 61 9.44 1.76 5.64
N THR A 62 10.37 2.29 4.86
CA THR A 62 10.73 3.71 4.84
C THR A 62 10.46 4.26 3.45
N VAL A 63 9.97 5.50 3.39
CA VAL A 63 9.81 6.25 2.16
C VAL A 63 10.73 7.45 2.27
N ASP A 64 11.73 7.49 1.40
CA ASP A 64 12.67 8.61 1.33
C ASP A 64 12.08 9.72 0.46
N PHE A 65 12.46 10.96 0.73
CA PHE A 65 11.99 12.12 -0.02
C PHE A 65 13.19 12.97 -0.42
N ASP A 66 13.30 13.28 -1.70
CA ASP A 66 14.31 14.19 -2.21
C ASP A 66 13.71 15.20 -3.19
N ASN A 67 14.46 16.29 -3.43
CA ASN A 67 13.98 17.41 -4.23
C ASN A 67 13.84 17.09 -5.73
N ASP A 68 14.57 16.09 -6.22
CA ASP A 68 14.69 15.79 -7.64
C ASP A 68 13.69 14.71 -8.08
N ASN A 69 13.45 13.70 -7.22
CA ASN A 69 12.65 12.51 -7.53
C ASN A 69 11.35 12.42 -6.72
N GLY A 70 11.20 13.23 -5.67
CA GLY A 70 10.04 13.16 -4.79
C GLY A 70 10.10 11.97 -3.83
N ALA A 71 8.97 11.27 -3.65
CA ALA A 71 8.85 10.11 -2.75
C ALA A 71 9.44 8.84 -3.40
N ALA A 72 10.45 8.24 -2.78
CA ALA A 72 11.10 7.02 -3.24
C ALA A 72 10.61 5.78 -2.48
N PHE A 73 10.07 4.81 -3.22
CA PHE A 73 9.55 3.53 -2.72
C PHE A 73 10.49 2.39 -3.12
N THR A 74 11.62 2.26 -2.41
CA THR A 74 12.69 1.33 -2.79
C THR A 74 12.41 -0.10 -2.33
N ILE A 75 12.58 -1.07 -3.24
CA ILE A 75 12.51 -2.51 -2.98
C ILE A 75 13.90 -3.10 -3.20
N ASN A 76 14.64 -3.39 -2.12
CA ASN A 76 15.99 -3.93 -2.20
C ASN A 76 16.01 -5.45 -2.07
N LYS A 77 15.08 -6.01 -1.31
CA LYS A 77 15.00 -7.44 -1.02
C LYS A 77 13.55 -7.89 -0.90
N GLN A 78 13.38 -9.21 -0.92
CA GLN A 78 12.08 -9.82 -0.64
C GLN A 78 11.55 -9.35 0.73
N GLY A 79 10.30 -8.91 0.74
CA GLY A 79 9.61 -8.39 1.93
C GLY A 79 9.60 -6.87 2.06
N ASP A 80 10.39 -6.14 1.26
CA ASP A 80 10.29 -4.69 1.20
C ASP A 80 8.96 -4.29 0.53
N SER A 81 8.12 -3.56 1.27
CA SER A 81 6.84 -3.03 0.80
C SER A 81 6.61 -1.62 1.35
N PRO A 82 7.48 -0.65 1.01
CA PRO A 82 7.33 0.72 1.49
C PRO A 82 5.95 1.25 1.13
N THR A 83 5.21 1.74 2.14
CA THR A 83 3.82 2.14 1.99
C THR A 83 3.59 3.48 2.68
N LEU A 84 3.17 4.48 1.90
CA LEU A 84 2.73 5.78 2.37
C LEU A 84 1.21 5.84 2.27
N ARG A 85 0.53 6.20 3.36
CA ARG A 85 -0.93 6.24 3.46
C ARG A 85 -1.39 7.62 3.92
N SER A 86 -2.49 8.12 3.36
CA SER A 86 -3.17 9.30 3.88
C SER A 86 -3.86 8.95 5.19
N LYS A 87 -3.78 9.84 6.18
CA LYS A 87 -4.54 9.72 7.44
C LYS A 87 -6.01 10.12 7.29
N PHE A 88 -6.38 10.56 6.10
CA PHE A 88 -7.73 11.00 5.74
C PHE A 88 -8.25 10.22 4.53
N TYR A 89 -9.56 10.29 4.35
CA TYR A 89 -10.33 9.79 3.23
C TYR A 89 -10.99 10.97 2.48
N PHE A 90 -11.20 10.81 1.18
CA PHE A 90 -11.78 11.84 0.30
C PHE A 90 -13.02 11.37 -0.46
N PHE A 91 -13.40 10.10 -0.30
CA PHE A 91 -14.64 9.51 -0.79
C PHE A 91 -15.29 8.69 0.34
N TRP A 92 -16.62 8.62 0.33
CA TRP A 92 -17.46 7.85 1.25
C TRP A 92 -18.28 6.80 0.49
#